data_AF-A0A920BJ75-F1
#
_entry.id   AF-A0A920BJ75-F1
#
_cell.length_a   1.000
_cell.length_b   1.000
_cell.length_c   1.000
_cell.angle_alpha   90.00
_cell.angle_beta   90.00
_cell.angle_gamma   90.00
#
_symmetry.space_group_name_H-M   'P 1'
#
loop_
_entity.id
_entity.type
_entity.pdbx_description
1 polymer ?
#
loop_
_entity_poly.entity_id
_entity_poly.type
_entity_poly.pdbx_seq_one_letter_code
_entity_poly.pdbx_strand_id
1 'polypeptide(L)' 'MLTPQEVAEKHLTAVKGGDPSQMAEDYADDAVLVRGNDVYTGKEEIFEYFNGVPKG' A
#
# COMPACT_ATOMS: atom_id res chain seq x y z
N MET A 1 -13.46 -10.55 -9.85
CA MET A 1 -13.23 -9.51 -8.83
C MET A 1 -12.90 -10.24 -7.54
N LEU A 2 -11.88 -9.77 -6.81
CA LEU A 2 -11.53 -10.33 -5.51
C LEU A 2 -12.55 -9.89 -4.45
N THR A 3 -12.75 -10.72 -3.43
CA THR A 3 -13.45 -10.35 -2.20
C THR A 3 -12.58 -9.39 -1.36
N PRO A 4 -13.18 -8.64 -0.41
CA PRO A 4 -12.41 -7.78 0.49
C PRO A 4 -11.34 -8.54 1.29
N GLN A 5 -11.61 -9.79 1.66
CA GLN A 5 -10.64 -10.64 2.36
C GLN A 5 -9.44 -10.97 1.46
N GLU A 6 -9.69 -11.39 0.22
CA GLU A 6 -8.62 -11.72 -0.73
C GLU A 6 -7.75 -10.50 -1.06
N VAL A 7 -8.34 -9.29 -1.14
CA VAL A 7 -7.58 -8.03 -1.30
C VAL A 7 -6.67 -7.79 -0.09
N ALA A 8 -7.19 -7.96 1.13
CA ALA A 8 -6.39 -7.78 2.34
C ALA A 8 -5.25 -8.81 2.44
N GLU A 9 -5.51 -10.07 2.11
CA GLU A 9 -4.50 -11.14 2.12
C GLU A 9 -3.39 -10.91 1.08
N LYS A 10 -3.78 -10.47 -0.13
CA LYS A 10 -2.83 -10.06 -1.17
C LYS A 10 -1.94 -8.91 -0.68
N HIS A 11 -2.55 -7.85 -0.14
CA HIS A 11 -1.81 -6.70 0.36
C HIS A 11 -0.83 -7.07 1.47
N LEU A 12 -1.25 -7.87 2.45
CA LEU A 12 -0.36 -8.35 3.53
C LEU A 12 0.79 -9.22 3.02
N THR A 13 0.58 -9.97 1.94
CA THR A 13 1.63 -10.75 1.29
C THR A 13 2.66 -9.83 0.63
N ALA A 14 2.20 -8.78 -0.06
CA ALA A 14 3.09 -7.76 -0.62
C ALA A 14 3.91 -7.05 0.46
N VAL A 15 3.27 -6.68 1.58
CA VAL A 15 3.94 -6.08 2.75
C VAL A 15 5.04 -7.00 3.29
N LYS A 16 4.75 -8.31 3.46
CA LYS A 16 5.75 -9.30 3.90
C LYS A 16 6.87 -9.50 2.87
N GLY A 17 6.58 -9.36 1.58
CA GLY A 17 7.54 -9.47 0.49
C GLY A 17 8.44 -8.24 0.32
N GLY A 18 8.10 -7.10 0.92
CA GLY A 18 8.89 -5.89 0.84
C GLY A 18 8.94 -5.27 -0.57
N ASP A 19 7.86 -5.44 -1.36
CA ASP A 19 7.71 -4.85 -2.69
C ASP A 19 6.73 -3.66 -2.67
N PRO A 20 7.24 -2.40 -2.66
CA PRO A 20 6.42 -1.19 -2.63
C PRO A 20 5.44 -1.07 -3.80
N SER A 21 5.78 -1.61 -4.97
CA SER A 21 4.92 -1.55 -6.15
C SER A 21 3.67 -2.40 -5.92
N GLN A 22 3.85 -3.62 -5.40
CA GLN A 22 2.74 -4.51 -5.06
C GLN A 22 1.90 -4.00 -3.89
N MET A 23 2.53 -3.33 -2.90
CA MET A 23 1.80 -2.71 -1.79
C MET A 23 0.89 -1.57 -2.26
N ALA A 24 1.36 -0.74 -3.19
CA ALA A 24 0.61 0.39 -3.73
C ALA A 24 -0.42 -0.03 -4.79
N GLU A 25 -0.28 -1.19 -5.43
CA GLU A 25 -1.11 -1.64 -6.55
C GLU A 25 -2.62 -1.63 -6.22
N ASP A 26 -2.98 -2.01 -5.00
CA ASP A 26 -4.36 -2.14 -4.55
C ASP A 26 -5.05 -0.80 -4.24
N TYR A 27 -4.31 0.32 -4.30
CA TYR A 27 -4.85 1.66 -4.09
C TYR A 27 -5.42 2.26 -5.38
N ALA A 28 -6.56 2.94 -5.24
CA ALA A 28 -7.14 3.80 -6.27
C ALA A 28 -6.29 5.06 -6.49
N ASP A 29 -6.44 5.70 -7.65
CA ASP A 29 -5.68 6.91 -8.00
C ASP A 29 -5.97 8.09 -7.06
N ASP A 30 -7.14 8.10 -6.42
CA ASP A 30 -7.61 9.10 -5.45
C ASP A 30 -7.56 8.61 -3.99
N ALA A 31 -6.89 7.49 -3.72
CA ALA A 31 -6.86 6.91 -2.39
C ALA A 31 -6.10 7.78 -1.37
N VAL A 32 -6.45 7.65 -0.10
CA VAL A 32 -5.81 8.37 1.01
C VAL A 32 -5.28 7.37 2.03
N LEU A 33 -3.98 7.46 2.33
CA LEU A 33 -3.32 6.70 3.37
C LEU A 33 -2.97 7.60 4.56
N VAL A 34 -3.45 7.24 5.75
CA VAL A 34 -3.14 7.95 7.00
C VAL A 34 -2.19 7.11 7.86
N ARG A 35 -1.08 7.71 8.28
CA ARG A 35 -0.05 7.11 9.14
C ARG A 35 0.33 8.09 10.26
N GLY A 36 -0.31 7.94 11.41
CA GLY A 36 -0.13 8.89 12.50
C GLY A 36 -0.66 10.28 12.09
N ASN A 37 0.21 11.28 12.05
CA ASN A 37 -0.12 12.63 11.60
C ASN A 37 0.16 12.86 10.11
N ASP A 38 0.76 11.88 9.43
CA ASP A 38 1.10 11.98 8.01
C ASP A 38 -0.06 11.47 7.15
N VAL A 39 -0.31 12.18 6.04
CA VAL A 39 -1.33 11.85 5.05
C VAL A 39 -0.67 11.79 3.68
N TYR A 40 -0.89 10.70 2.97
CA TYR A 40 -0.41 10.46 1.61
C TYR A 40 -1.61 10.33 0.69
N THR A 41 -1.66 11.16 -0.35
CA THR A 41 -2.81 11.29 -1.25
C THR A 41 -2.43 10.82 -2.66
N GLY A 42 -3.25 9.90 -3.17
CA GLY A 42 -3.05 9.28 -4.46
C GLY A 42 -1.97 8.21 -4.46
N LYS A 43 -1.97 7.43 -5.53
CA LYS A 43 -1.14 6.21 -5.64
C LYS A 43 0.37 6.49 -5.63
N GLU A 44 0.79 7.64 -6.17
CA GLU A 44 2.20 8.04 -6.23
C GLU A 44 2.77 8.31 -4.84
N GLU A 45 2.11 9.12 -4.01
CA GLU A 45 2.59 9.40 -2.64
C GLU A 45 2.57 8.14 -1.76
N ILE A 46 1.58 7.27 -1.97
CA ILE A 46 1.47 6.00 -1.26
C ILE A 46 2.60 5.03 -1.66
N PHE A 47 2.98 5.00 -2.94
CA PHE A 47 4.13 4.23 -3.41
C PHE A 47 5.44 4.75 -2.79
N GLU A 48 5.65 6.06 -2.77
CA GLU A 48 6.85 6.66 -2.16
C GLU A 48 6.93 6.38 -0.64
N TYR A 49 5.79 6.40 0.06
CA TYR A 49 5.75 5.95 1.45
C TYR A 49 6.29 4.52 1.61
N PHE A 50 5.82 3.57 0.79
CA PHE A 50 6.26 2.18 0.88
C PHE A 50 7.73 1.99 0.47
N ASN A 51 8.30 2.83 -0.40
CA ASN A 51 9.75 2.82 -0.70
C ASN A 51 10.61 3.15 0.53
N GLY A 52 10.08 3.95 1.46
CA GLY A 52 10.77 4.32 2.70
C GLY A 52 10.62 3.30 3.84
N VAL A 53 9.75 2.30 3.71
CA VAL A 53 9.52 1.28 4.75
C VAL A 53 10.68 0.28 4.75
N PRO A 54 11.39 0.07 5.88
CA PRO A 54 12.46 -0.91 5.98
C PRO A 54 11.98 -2.30 5.60
N LYS A 55 12.77 -3.01 4.80
CA LYS A 55 12.55 -4.44 4.52
C LYS A 55 12.81 -5.22 5.81
N GLY A 56 11.79 -5.98 6.26
CA GLY A 56 11.86 -6.82 7.45
C GLY A 56 12.83 -8.00 7.29
#